data_AF-A0A7G9YJ37-F1
#
_entry.id   AF-A0A7G9YJ37-F1
#
_cell.length_a   1.000
_cell.length_b   1.000
_cell.length_c   1.000
_cell.angle_alpha   90.00
_cell.angle_beta   90.00
_cell.angle_gamma   90.00
#
_symmetry.space_group_name_H-M   'P 1'
#
loop_
_entity.id
_entity.type
_entity.pdbx_description
1 polymer ?
#
loop_
_entity_poly.entity_id
_entity_poly.type
_entity_poly.pdbx_seq_one_letter_code
_entity_poly.pdbx_strand_id
1 'polypeptide(L)' 'MDRRYVIESKRYVDDDGNNTHDSWTSVVENIKIEDGFVKFTPTDGEHAGLKHYITFPNIHIVRECPESE' A
#
# COMPACT_ATOMS: atom_id res chain seq x y z
N MET A 1 -3.62 -19.86 3.59
CA MET A 1 -3.23 -18.87 2.57
C MET A 1 -3.07 -17.55 3.28
N ASP A 2 -1.95 -16.87 3.07
CA ASP A 2 -1.67 -15.60 3.74
C ASP A 2 -2.50 -14.51 3.06
N ARG A 3 -3.33 -13.79 3.84
CA ARG A 3 -4.19 -12.73 3.33
C ARG A 3 -3.32 -11.57 2.84
N ARG A 4 -3.44 -11.25 1.55
CA ARG A 4 -2.74 -10.14 0.91
C ARG A 4 -3.65 -8.92 0.81
N TYR A 5 -3.06 -7.75 0.94
CA TYR A 5 -3.72 -6.46 0.86
C TYR A 5 -3.00 -5.56 -0.14
N VAL A 6 -3.77 -4.83 -0.94
CA VAL A 6 -3.29 -3.69 -1.71
C VAL A 6 -3.45 -2.45 -0.86
N ILE A 7 -2.39 -1.66 -0.77
CA ILE A 7 -2.33 -0.36 -0.10
C ILE A 7 -2.03 0.68 -1.17
N GLU A 8 -2.86 1.72 -1.27
CA GLU A 8 -2.71 2.79 -2.26
C GLU A 8 -2.59 4.15 -1.56
N SER A 9 -1.65 4.99 -2.02
CA SER A 9 -1.52 6.39 -1.57
C SER A 9 -2.53 7.30 -2.30
N LYS A 10 -2.83 8.46 -1.71
CA LYS A 10 -3.65 9.49 -2.37
C LYS A 10 -2.94 10.07 -3.58
N ARG A 11 -3.77 10.51 -4.53
CA ARG A 11 -3.38 11.08 -5.82
C ARG A 11 -2.36 12.21 -5.70
N TYR A 12 -1.33 12.12 -6.52
CA TYR A 12 -0.56 13.25 -7.00
C TYR A 12 -0.87 13.46 -8.48
N VAL A 13 -0.65 14.68 -8.98
CA VAL A 13 -0.72 14.97 -10.41
C VAL A 13 0.72 14.89 -10.91
N ASP A 14 1.00 13.98 -11.84
CA ASP A 14 2.31 13.93 -12.49
C ASP A 14 2.51 15.11 -13.45
N ASP A 15 3.71 15.23 -14.03
CA ASP A 15 4.06 16.33 -14.94
C ASP A 15 3.16 16.36 -16.20
N ASP A 16 2.50 15.24 -16.51
CA ASP A 16 1.61 15.06 -17.67
C ASP A 16 0.12 15.29 -17.31
N GLY A 17 -0.19 15.66 -16.06
CA GLY A 17 -1.55 15.92 -15.62
C GLY A 17 -2.36 14.66 -15.28
N ASN A 18 -1.74 13.48 -15.26
CA ASN A 18 -2.39 12.24 -14.90
C ASN A 18 -2.43 12.08 -13.38
N ASN A 19 -3.50 11.45 -12.90
CA ASN A 19 -3.60 11.10 -11.49
C ASN A 19 -2.75 9.85 -11.24
N THR A 20 -1.67 9.99 -10.49
CA THR A 20 -0.79 8.87 -10.10
C THR A 20 -1.02 8.50 -8.65
N HIS A 21 -0.96 7.19 -8.39
CA HIS A 21 -1.07 6.60 -7.05
C HIS A 21 0.06 5.60 -6.95
N ASP A 22 0.75 5.60 -5.83
CA ASP A 22 1.63 4.50 -5.52
C ASP A 22 0.79 3.35 -4.97
N SER A 23 1.10 2.13 -5.38
CA SER A 23 0.39 0.94 -4.92
C SER A 23 1.39 -0.11 -4.46
N TRP A 24 1.05 -0.79 -3.37
CA TRP A 24 1.88 -1.84 -2.78
C TRP A 24 1.02 -3.03 -2.37
N THR A 25 1.53 -4.23 -2.61
CA THR A 25 0.94 -5.46 -2.07
C THR A 25 1.71 -5.87 -0.82
N SER A 26 1.01 -6.19 0.27
CA SER A 26 1.63 -6.73 1.48
C SER A 26 0.73 -7.77 2.15
N VAL A 27 1.29 -8.66 2.96
CA VAL A 27 0.53 -9.61 3.80
C VAL A 27 0.17 -8.98 5.13
N VAL A 28 -0.90 -9.48 5.76
CA VAL A 28 -1.41 -8.93 7.03
C VAL A 28 -0.36 -8.85 8.13
N GLU A 29 0.57 -9.82 8.24
CA GLU A 29 1.61 -9.82 9.29
C GLU A 29 2.60 -8.67 9.14
N ASN A 30 2.76 -8.17 7.92
CA ASN A 30 3.67 -7.08 7.60
C ASN A 30 3.03 -5.70 7.79
N ILE A 31 1.72 -5.62 7.95
CA ILE A 31 0.98 -4.37 8.06
C ILE A 31 0.73 -4.05 9.54
N LYS A 32 1.14 -2.85 9.95
CA LYS A 32 0.95 -2.34 11.30
C LYS A 32 0.34 -0.95 11.27
N ILE A 33 -0.57 -0.71 12.20
CA ILE A 33 -1.14 0.61 12.45
C ILE A 33 -0.42 1.18 13.67
N GLU A 34 0.22 2.33 13.50
CA GLU A 34 1.00 3.02 14.53
C GLU A 34 0.65 4.52 14.45
N ASP A 35 0.33 5.19 15.56
CA ASP A 35 0.08 6.63 15.74
C ASP A 35 -0.12 7.50 14.47
N GLY A 36 -1.26 7.30 13.79
CA GLY A 36 -1.66 8.13 12.64
C GLY A 36 -1.07 7.72 11.29
N PHE A 37 -0.36 6.58 11.21
CA PHE A 37 0.17 6.00 9.99
C PHE A 37 -0.06 4.49 9.89
N VAL A 38 -0.06 4.00 8.65
CA VAL A 38 0.08 2.58 8.32
C VAL A 38 1.52 2.34 7.90
N LYS A 39 2.14 1.38 8.57
CA LYS A 39 3.48 0.89 8.29
C LYS A 39 3.36 -0.48 7.67
N PHE A 40 4.08 -0.73 6.59
CA PHE A 40 4.03 -2.03 5.92
C PHE A 40 5.34 -2.33 5.20
N THR A 41 5.51 -3.59 4.84
CA THR A 41 6.63 -4.07 4.01
C THR A 41 6.05 -4.78 2.79
N PRO A 42 6.19 -4.24 1.57
CA PRO A 42 5.65 -4.87 0.38
C PRO A 42 6.25 -6.25 0.15
N THR A 43 5.43 -7.17 -0.36
CA THR A 43 5.84 -8.55 -0.67
C THR A 43 6.32 -8.71 -2.11
N ASP A 44 5.92 -7.81 -3.00
CA ASP A 44 6.25 -7.83 -4.43
C ASP A 44 6.45 -6.41 -4.98
N GLY A 45 6.85 -6.33 -6.27
CA GLY A 45 7.13 -5.08 -6.96
C GLY A 45 8.52 -4.50 -6.70
N GLU A 46 8.74 -3.28 -7.19
CA GLU A 46 10.03 -2.57 -7.10
C GLU A 46 10.48 -2.30 -5.66
N HIS A 47 9.52 -2.21 -4.73
CA HIS A 47 9.76 -1.90 -3.32
C HIS A 47 9.66 -3.11 -2.38
N ALA A 48 9.70 -4.33 -2.91
CA ALA A 48 9.62 -5.54 -2.11
C ALA A 48 10.69 -5.59 -1.01
N GLY A 49 10.28 -5.91 0.22
CA GLY A 49 11.18 -6.01 1.38
C GLY A 49 11.60 -4.68 2.01
N LEU A 50 11.21 -3.53 1.43
CA LEU A 50 11.49 -2.21 1.98
C LEU A 50 10.35 -1.76 2.91
N LYS A 51 10.66 -1.10 4.04
CA LYS A 51 9.62 -0.56 4.92
C LYS A 51 9.06 0.74 4.37
N HIS A 52 7.74 0.82 4.31
CA HIS A 52 6.99 2.01 3.94
C HIS A 52 6.11 2.49 5.11
N TYR A 53 5.84 3.79 5.10
CA TYR A 53 4.99 4.48 6.07
C TYR A 53 4.08 5.44 5.30
N ILE A 54 2.77 5.34 5.52
CA ILE A 54 1.79 6.25 4.93
C ILE A 54 0.91 6.78 6.05
N THR A 55 0.84 8.10 6.19
CA THR A 55 -0.07 8.73 7.15
C THR A 55 -1.52 8.50 6.72
N PHE A 56 -2.45 8.34 7.66
CA PHE A 56 -3.87 8.10 7.32
C PHE A 56 -4.46 9.14 6.36
N PRO A 57 -4.15 10.45 6.48
CA PRO A 57 -4.61 11.45 5.53
C PRO A 57 -4.10 11.24 4.10
N ASN A 58 -3.07 10.41 3.89
CA ASN A 58 -2.49 10.10 2.58
C ASN A 58 -2.84 8.70 2.09
N ILE A 59 -3.69 7.94 2.80
CA ILE A 59 -4.19 6.66 2.32
C ILE A 59 -5.38 6.89 1.39
N HIS A 60 -5.35 6.27 0.22
CA HIS A 60 -6.48 6.22 -0.71
C HIS A 60 -7.33 4.99 -0.43
N ILE A 61 -6.74 3.80 -0.54
CA ILE A 61 -7.43 2.52 -0.44
C ILE A 61 -6.55 1.52 0.32
N VAL A 62 -7.17 0.72 1.18
CA VAL A 62 -6.62 -0.54 1.67
C VAL A 62 -7.67 -1.61 1.40
N ARG A 63 -7.36 -2.62 0.58
CA ARG A 63 -8.31 -3.70 0.23
C ARG A 63 -7.62 -5.04 0.20
N GLU A 64 -8.36 -6.09 0.53
CA GLU A 64 -7.88 -7.46 0.38
C GLU A 64 -7.77 -7.81 -1.11
N CYS A 65 -6.68 -8.49 -1.50
CA CYS A 65 -6.58 -9.05 -2.83
C CYS A 65 -7.56 -10.22 -2.93
N PRO A 66 -8.38 -10.31 -3.99
CA PRO A 66 -9.16 -11.51 -4.24
C PRO A 66 -8.20 -12.70 -4.33
N GLU A 67 -8.55 -13.82 -3.68
CA GLU A 67 -7.83 -15.07 -3.85
C GLU A 67 -7.78 -15.37 -5.35
N SER A 68 -6.57 -15.61 -5.87
CA SER A 68 -6.44 -16.12 -7.23
C SER A 68 -6.94 -17.55 -7.20
N GLU A 69 -8.14 -17.79 -7.74
CA GLU A 69 -8.71 -19.13 -7.95
C GLU A 69 -7.76 -20.02 -8.77
#